data_AF-A0A087TNA7-F1
#
_entry.id   AF-A0A087TNA7-F1
#
_cell.length_a   1.000
_cell.length_b   1.000
_cell.length_c   1.000
_cell.angle_alpha   90.00
_cell.angle_beta   90.00
_cell.angle_gamma   90.00
#
_symmetry.space_group_name_H-M   'P 1'
#
loop_
_entity.id
_entity.type
_entity.pdbx_description
1 polymer ?
#
loop_
_entity_poly.entity_id
_entity_poly.type
_entity_poly.pdbx_seq_one_letter_code
_entity_poly.pdbx_strand_id
1 'polypeptide(L)'
;MERETPNRLFCQHKSARCCSRILEEIGMLAASIQVPQNVSDVSPKPSSLPSCQNWPGKFGFDVAFSYEESDPDRLAWSYSSKTKKIYVAKSVPCAVNFSVNSVLPDNVYIRAMALFSSPENAADIVHRCVNHSMEEIQKGIYEAEHLIRCENSKASYHVDSFTGRHSVIVPFENPPGGKTLSTYIYQFACFGSCSGGPNRRPLMVVFTLEIGGIVIGQRTFHVKICALPSRDKRYEE
;
A
#
# COMPACT_ATOMS: atom_id res chain seq x y z
N MET A 1 -5.57 48.59 -53.21
CA MET A 1 -5.05 49.42 -54.31
C MET A 1 -3.54 49.40 -54.16
N GLU A 2 -2.92 48.31 -54.60
CA GLU A 2 -2.35 48.10 -55.96
C GLU A 2 -0.87 48.50 -55.97
N ARG A 3 0.02 47.51 -56.05
CA ARG A 3 0.77 47.05 -57.25
C ARG A 3 2.12 47.80 -57.31
N GLU A 4 3.28 47.22 -57.63
CA GLU A 4 3.57 46.18 -58.61
C GLU A 4 5.03 45.69 -58.45
N THR A 5 5.26 44.39 -58.67
CA THR A 5 6.52 43.76 -59.16
C THR A 5 6.69 44.05 -60.67
N PRO A 6 7.87 43.93 -61.35
CA PRO A 6 8.49 42.63 -61.76
C PRO A 6 10.04 42.69 -61.99
N ASN A 7 10.83 41.60 -62.06
CA ASN A 7 11.08 40.62 -63.15
C ASN A 7 12.20 39.67 -62.60
N ARG A 8 12.17 38.34 -62.57
CA ARG A 8 12.14 37.26 -63.60
C ARG A 8 13.23 37.29 -64.68
N LEU A 9 14.16 36.32 -64.58
CA LEU A 9 14.86 35.58 -65.66
C LEU A 9 15.32 34.24 -65.03
N PHE A 10 14.58 33.13 -65.17
CA PHE A 10 14.67 32.10 -66.21
C PHE A 10 16.08 31.52 -66.46
N CYS A 11 16.30 30.28 -66.03
CA CYS A 11 16.99 29.28 -66.83
C CYS A 11 16.45 27.88 -66.47
N GLN A 12 16.05 27.13 -67.49
CA GLN A 12 15.44 25.81 -67.42
C GLN A 12 16.41 24.70 -67.84
N HIS A 13 16.06 23.46 -67.43
CA HIS A 13 16.28 22.16 -68.08
C HIS A 13 17.62 21.40 -67.92
N LYS A 14 17.55 20.25 -67.21
CA LYS A 14 17.62 18.84 -67.71
C LYS A 14 17.79 17.89 -66.50
N SER A 15 16.79 17.08 -66.13
CA SER A 15 16.54 15.68 -66.52
C SER A 15 17.53 14.62 -65.97
N ALA A 16 16.98 13.81 -65.04
CA ALA A 16 17.09 12.35 -64.85
C ALA A 16 18.46 11.64 -64.77
N ARG A 17 18.75 11.01 -63.61
CA ARG A 17 18.86 9.54 -63.40
C ARG A 17 19.57 9.21 -62.08
N CYS A 18 19.21 8.06 -61.52
CA CYS A 18 19.77 7.36 -60.34
C CYS A 18 19.43 7.99 -58.98
N CYS A 19 18.90 7.31 -57.97
CA CYS A 19 18.90 5.87 -57.72
C CYS A 19 17.68 5.50 -56.86
N SER A 20 16.69 4.87 -57.47
CA SER A 20 15.68 4.06 -56.80
C SER A 20 16.29 2.71 -56.48
N ARG A 21 16.66 2.50 -55.21
CA ARG A 21 16.90 1.20 -54.57
C ARG A 21 17.09 1.45 -53.08
N ILE A 22 16.57 0.55 -52.25
CA ILE A 22 16.54 0.56 -50.78
C ILE A 22 15.29 1.22 -50.17
N LEU A 23 14.10 0.85 -50.66
CA LEU A 23 12.84 0.98 -49.91
C LEU A 23 12.02 -0.32 -49.88
N GLU A 24 12.65 -1.49 -50.10
CA GLU A 24 11.94 -2.80 -50.11
C GLU A 24 12.69 -3.93 -49.39
N GLU A 25 13.54 -3.63 -48.39
CA GLU A 25 14.32 -4.69 -47.71
C GLU A 25 14.32 -4.61 -46.17
N ILE A 26 13.22 -4.17 -45.55
CA ILE A 26 12.95 -4.41 -44.11
C ILE A 26 11.48 -4.81 -43.91
N GLY A 27 11.05 -5.80 -44.68
CA GLY A 27 9.78 -6.50 -44.51
C GLY A 27 10.02 -7.99 -44.76
N MET A 28 9.71 -8.82 -43.76
CA MET A 28 9.89 -10.28 -43.69
C MET A 28 11.25 -10.80 -43.23
N LEU A 29 11.42 -10.87 -41.91
CA LEU A 29 12.01 -12.03 -41.22
C LEU A 29 11.33 -12.13 -39.85
N ALA A 30 10.05 -12.52 -39.87
CA ALA A 30 9.34 -13.00 -38.70
C ALA A 30 9.64 -14.50 -38.58
N ALA A 31 10.59 -14.86 -37.72
CA ALA A 31 10.80 -16.24 -37.29
C ALA A 31 11.41 -16.27 -35.87
N SER A 32 10.52 -16.52 -34.91
CA SER A 32 10.75 -17.31 -33.69
C SER A 32 12.01 -17.01 -32.87
N ILE A 33 11.98 -15.91 -32.12
CA ILE A 33 12.71 -15.83 -30.84
C ILE A 33 11.69 -16.13 -29.75
N GLN A 34 11.69 -17.39 -29.28
CA GLN A 34 10.98 -17.75 -28.06
C GLN A 34 11.66 -17.03 -26.90
N VAL A 35 11.01 -15.99 -26.37
CA VAL A 35 11.36 -15.41 -25.07
C VAL A 35 11.10 -16.50 -24.02
N PRO A 36 12.11 -17.00 -23.30
CA PRO A 36 11.83 -17.94 -22.22
C PRO A 36 11.04 -17.19 -21.14
N GLN A 37 9.76 -17.53 -21.02
CA GLN A 37 8.93 -17.19 -19.87
C GLN A 37 9.41 -18.01 -18.67
N ASN A 38 10.39 -17.51 -17.93
CA ASN A 38 10.48 -17.72 -16.49
C ASN A 38 11.55 -16.81 -15.88
N VAL A 39 11.17 -15.61 -15.46
CA VAL A 39 11.90 -14.91 -14.41
C VAL A 39 10.98 -14.99 -13.21
N SER A 40 11.11 -16.09 -12.47
CA SER A 40 10.64 -16.08 -11.09
C SER A 40 11.41 -14.94 -10.41
N ASP A 41 10.68 -13.94 -9.96
CA ASP A 41 11.19 -12.88 -9.10
C ASP A 41 11.58 -13.54 -7.77
N VAL A 42 12.76 -14.16 -7.74
CA VAL A 42 13.34 -14.75 -6.53
C VAL A 42 13.97 -13.62 -5.74
N SER A 43 13.13 -12.71 -5.26
CA SER A 43 13.48 -11.93 -4.08
C SER A 43 13.72 -12.93 -2.94
N PRO A 44 14.82 -12.81 -2.18
CA PRO A 44 15.10 -13.73 -1.09
C PRO A 44 13.94 -13.66 -0.08
N LYS A 45 13.20 -14.77 0.04
CA LYS A 45 12.13 -14.88 1.03
C LYS A 45 12.75 -14.70 2.42
N PRO A 46 12.16 -13.86 3.29
CA PRO A 46 12.72 -13.58 4.60
C PRO A 46 12.92 -14.87 5.41
N SER A 47 14.10 -15.03 6.01
CA SER A 47 14.50 -16.25 6.74
C SER A 47 13.73 -16.48 8.04
N SER A 48 13.01 -15.47 8.54
CA SER A 48 12.12 -15.58 9.71
C SER A 48 10.83 -14.80 9.48
N LEU A 49 9.70 -15.42 9.82
CA LEU A 49 8.39 -14.77 9.80
C LEU A 49 8.26 -13.82 11.00
N PRO A 50 7.67 -12.63 10.82
CA PRO A 50 7.32 -11.77 11.95
C PRO A 50 6.32 -12.48 12.87
N SER A 51 6.43 -12.22 14.18
CA SER A 51 5.47 -12.76 15.14
C SER A 51 4.08 -12.14 14.93
N CYS A 52 3.05 -12.98 14.96
CA CYS A 52 1.65 -12.54 14.90
C CYS A 52 0.90 -12.73 16.23
N GLN A 53 1.56 -13.24 17.26
CA GLN A 53 0.93 -13.57 18.54
C GLN A 53 0.60 -12.29 19.33
N ASN A 54 -0.61 -12.19 19.85
CA ASN A 54 -1.00 -11.08 20.72
C ASN A 54 -0.19 -11.14 22.03
N TRP A 55 0.44 -10.03 22.39
CA TRP A 55 1.25 -9.92 23.60
C TRP A 55 1.13 -8.51 24.20
N PRO A 56 0.45 -8.31 25.34
CA PRO A 56 0.29 -6.97 25.94
C PRO A 56 1.61 -6.35 26.42
N GLY A 57 2.64 -7.17 26.63
CA GLY A 57 3.89 -6.72 27.22
C GLY A 57 3.71 -6.13 28.62
N LYS A 58 4.78 -5.52 29.13
CA LYS A 58 4.82 -4.97 30.50
C LYS A 58 3.85 -3.80 30.70
N PHE A 59 3.59 -3.04 29.65
CA PHE A 59 2.78 -1.82 29.71
C PHE A 59 1.30 -2.05 29.44
N GLY A 60 0.86 -3.31 29.27
CA GLY A 60 -0.54 -3.60 28.99
C GLY A 60 -1.00 -3.04 27.65
N PHE A 61 -0.12 -2.99 26.65
CA PHE A 61 -0.42 -2.46 25.33
C PHE A 61 -1.65 -3.15 24.75
N ASP A 62 -2.66 -2.35 24.42
CA ASP A 62 -3.89 -2.82 23.80
C ASP A 62 -4.35 -1.89 22.68
N VAL A 63 -5.14 -2.44 21.77
CA VAL A 63 -5.63 -1.74 20.59
C VAL A 63 -7.12 -1.97 20.46
N ALA A 64 -7.86 -0.88 20.34
CA ALA A 64 -9.31 -0.87 20.23
C ALA A 64 -9.76 -0.06 19.02
N PHE A 65 -10.95 -0.40 18.52
CA PHE A 65 -11.61 0.27 17.41
C PHE A 65 -12.95 0.77 17.93
N SER A 66 -13.08 2.08 18.15
CA SER A 66 -14.34 2.70 18.56
C SER A 66 -14.92 3.51 17.42
N TYR A 67 -16.19 3.29 17.11
CA TYR A 67 -16.91 4.03 16.09
C TYR A 67 -18.01 4.87 16.74
N GLU A 68 -18.12 6.14 16.37
CA GLU A 68 -19.05 7.11 17.00
C GLU A 68 -20.19 7.59 16.07
N GLU A 69 -20.49 6.94 14.94
CA GLU A 69 -21.66 7.35 14.12
C GLU A 69 -22.90 6.49 14.32
N SER A 70 -24.04 7.11 13.98
CA SER A 70 -25.40 6.67 14.27
C SER A 70 -26.03 5.77 13.20
N ASP A 71 -25.41 5.57 12.03
CA ASP A 71 -25.93 4.71 10.96
C ASP A 71 -25.09 3.42 10.78
N PRO A 72 -25.49 2.29 11.39
CA PRO A 72 -24.75 1.04 11.33
C PRO A 72 -24.68 0.40 9.93
N ASP A 73 -25.55 0.80 9.00
CA ASP A 73 -25.62 0.19 7.67
C ASP A 73 -24.64 0.81 6.65
N ARG A 74 -24.11 2.01 6.94
CA ARG A 74 -23.22 2.76 6.03
C ARG A 74 -21.83 3.05 6.58
N LEU A 75 -21.43 2.31 7.62
CA LEU A 75 -20.11 2.47 8.24
C LEU A 75 -19.02 2.25 7.20
N ALA A 76 -18.20 3.29 6.99
CA ALA A 76 -17.06 3.22 6.08
C ALA A 76 -15.94 2.32 6.62
N TRP A 77 -16.01 1.95 7.90
CA TRP A 77 -15.28 0.84 8.50
C TRP A 77 -15.99 0.38 9.78
N SER A 78 -15.79 -0.87 10.17
CA SER A 78 -16.27 -1.38 11.46
C SER A 78 -15.41 -2.55 11.94
N TYR A 79 -15.32 -2.69 13.26
CA TYR A 79 -14.67 -3.84 13.88
C TYR A 79 -15.73 -4.86 14.33
N SER A 80 -15.38 -6.14 14.20
CA SER A 80 -16.16 -7.26 14.70
C SER A 80 -15.42 -7.92 15.86
N SER A 81 -15.98 -7.79 17.07
CA SER A 81 -15.45 -8.47 18.25
C SER A 81 -15.58 -9.99 18.18
N LYS A 82 -16.52 -10.52 17.37
CA LYS A 82 -16.74 -11.95 17.14
C LYS A 82 -15.64 -12.54 16.27
N THR A 83 -15.38 -11.93 15.12
CA THR A 83 -14.41 -12.43 14.13
C THR A 83 -13.00 -11.88 14.34
N LYS A 84 -12.81 -10.96 15.29
CA LYS A 84 -11.55 -10.21 15.53
C LYS A 84 -11.01 -9.59 14.24
N LYS A 85 -11.93 -9.07 13.42
CA LYS A 85 -11.68 -8.59 12.06
C LYS A 85 -12.16 -7.16 11.89
N ILE A 86 -11.34 -6.35 11.23
CA ILE A 86 -11.65 -5.00 10.78
C ILE A 86 -12.16 -5.10 9.35
N TYR A 87 -13.33 -4.56 9.09
CA TYR A 87 -13.87 -4.37 7.75
C TYR A 87 -13.72 -2.88 7.43
N VAL A 88 -13.05 -2.53 6.35
CA VAL A 88 -12.67 -1.14 6.06
C VAL A 88 -12.77 -0.84 4.58
N ALA A 89 -13.30 0.34 4.24
CA ALA A 89 -13.29 0.84 2.89
C ALA A 89 -11.91 1.34 2.47
N LYS A 90 -11.55 1.16 1.20
CA LYS A 90 -10.24 1.55 0.67
C LYS A 90 -10.03 3.05 0.81
N SER A 91 -8.92 3.45 1.41
CA SER A 91 -8.49 4.85 1.59
C SER A 91 -9.46 5.69 2.44
N VAL A 92 -10.22 5.05 3.32
CA VAL A 92 -11.08 5.74 4.29
C VAL A 92 -10.35 5.91 5.61
N PRO A 93 -10.45 7.08 6.26
CA PRO A 93 -9.98 7.32 7.63
C PRO A 93 -10.56 6.30 8.63
N CYS A 94 -9.69 5.51 9.25
CA CYS A 94 -10.02 4.52 10.27
C CYS A 94 -9.34 4.90 11.58
N ALA A 95 -10.14 5.29 12.58
CA ALA A 95 -9.64 5.63 13.90
C ALA A 95 -9.25 4.37 14.66
N VAL A 96 -7.99 4.31 15.10
CA VAL A 96 -7.44 3.21 15.89
C VAL A 96 -6.97 3.77 17.22
N ASN A 97 -7.49 3.21 18.31
CA ASN A 97 -7.16 3.63 19.66
C ASN A 97 -6.11 2.71 20.25
N PHE A 98 -5.10 3.30 20.85
CA PHE A 98 -4.04 2.61 21.56
C PHE A 98 -4.11 2.96 23.04
N SER A 99 -3.93 1.96 23.89
CA SER A 99 -3.91 2.14 25.33
C SER A 99 -2.75 1.41 25.97
N VAL A 100 -2.34 1.95 27.11
CA VAL A 100 -1.31 1.41 28.00
C VAL A 100 -1.70 1.69 29.44
N ASN A 101 -1.21 0.87 30.36
CA ASN A 101 -1.55 0.94 31.78
C ASN A 101 -0.73 2.00 32.54
N SER A 102 0.28 2.60 31.91
CA SER A 102 1.12 3.64 32.51
C SER A 102 1.67 4.57 31.44
N VAL A 103 1.97 5.80 31.85
CA VAL A 103 2.65 6.79 31.00
C VAL A 103 3.97 6.21 30.50
N LEU A 104 4.22 6.31 29.19
CA LEU A 104 5.44 5.86 28.55
C LEU A 104 6.45 7.01 28.44
N PRO A 105 7.77 6.71 28.40
CA PRO A 105 8.78 7.71 28.09
C PRO A 105 8.68 8.19 26.64
N ASP A 106 9.41 9.25 26.32
CA ASP A 106 9.61 9.71 24.95
C ASP A 106 10.33 8.63 24.11
N ASN A 107 10.24 8.77 22.79
CA ASN A 107 10.85 7.86 21.81
C ASN A 107 10.28 6.43 21.84
N VAL A 108 9.01 6.30 22.23
CA VAL A 108 8.22 5.10 21.95
C VAL A 108 7.46 5.28 20.65
N TYR A 109 7.34 4.22 19.87
CA TYR A 109 6.72 4.24 18.55
C TYR A 109 5.66 3.14 18.43
N ILE A 110 4.63 3.42 17.63
CA ILE A 110 3.72 2.40 17.11
C ILE A 110 4.15 2.10 15.69
N ARG A 111 4.35 0.82 15.37
CA ARG A 111 4.51 0.35 13.99
C ARG A 111 3.31 -0.47 13.58
N ALA A 112 2.78 -0.20 12.39
CA ALA A 112 1.76 -1.01 11.74
C ALA A 112 2.35 -1.72 10.51
N MET A 113 2.18 -3.04 10.45
CA MET A 113 2.65 -3.87 9.34
C MET A 113 1.51 -4.77 8.83
N ALA A 114 1.36 -4.86 7.51
CA ALA A 114 0.42 -5.77 6.89
C ALA A 114 1.09 -7.12 6.60
N LEU A 115 0.40 -8.21 6.90
CA LEU A 115 0.83 -9.58 6.60
C LEU A 115 -0.32 -10.37 5.98
N PHE A 116 0.00 -11.42 5.24
CA PHE A 116 -0.99 -12.45 4.92
C PHE A 116 -1.20 -13.34 6.13
N SER A 117 -2.47 -13.62 6.45
CA SER A 117 -2.79 -14.44 7.62
C SER A 117 -2.87 -15.94 7.30
N SER A 118 -2.86 -16.31 6.02
CA SER A 118 -2.84 -17.71 5.62
C SER A 118 -1.42 -18.29 5.67
N PRO A 119 -1.22 -19.50 6.22
CA PRO A 119 0.11 -20.11 6.34
C PRO A 119 0.83 -20.25 4.99
N GLU A 120 0.09 -20.55 3.92
CA GLU A 120 0.64 -20.70 2.57
C GLU A 120 1.23 -19.40 2.00
N ASN A 121 0.81 -18.24 2.52
CA ASN A 121 1.28 -16.92 2.08
C ASN A 121 2.03 -16.15 3.16
N ALA A 122 2.29 -16.74 4.33
CA ALA A 122 2.88 -16.02 5.47
C ALA A 122 4.28 -15.43 5.15
N ALA A 123 5.05 -16.11 4.29
CA ALA A 123 6.35 -15.64 3.83
C ALA A 123 6.27 -14.52 2.77
N ASP A 124 5.13 -14.38 2.09
CA ASP A 124 4.95 -13.38 1.06
C ASP A 124 4.85 -11.97 1.68
N ILE A 125 5.25 -10.98 0.90
CA ILE A 125 5.21 -9.57 1.30
C ILE A 125 3.91 -8.95 0.78
N VAL A 126 3.26 -8.16 1.63
CA VAL A 126 2.04 -7.45 1.27
C VAL A 126 2.40 -6.13 0.60
N HIS A 127 2.11 -6.03 -0.69
CA HIS A 127 2.25 -4.80 -1.48
C HIS A 127 0.90 -4.28 -1.96
N ARG A 128 0.83 -2.99 -2.28
CA ARG A 128 -0.26 -2.43 -3.08
C ARG A 128 -0.18 -2.97 -4.51
N CYS A 129 -1.32 -3.07 -5.19
CA CYS A 129 -1.31 -3.43 -6.61
C CYS A 129 -0.73 -2.29 -7.46
N VAL A 130 -0.09 -2.67 -8.57
CA VAL A 130 0.53 -1.76 -9.53
C VAL A 130 -0.43 -0.67 -9.99
N ASN A 131 -1.70 -1.00 -10.27
CA ASN A 131 -2.68 -0.01 -10.73
C ASN A 131 -2.90 1.12 -9.71
N HIS A 132 -2.87 0.83 -8.42
CA HIS A 132 -3.08 1.82 -7.37
C HIS A 132 -1.78 2.53 -6.95
N SER A 133 -0.62 1.86 -7.06
CA SER A 133 0.66 2.49 -6.72
C SER A 133 1.18 3.38 -7.85
N MET A 134 1.05 2.97 -9.12
CA MET A 134 1.67 3.64 -10.26
C MET A 134 1.20 5.08 -10.45
N GLU A 135 -0.10 5.35 -10.26
CA GLU A 135 -0.65 6.71 -10.35
C GLU A 135 0.00 7.66 -9.31
N GLU A 136 0.22 7.15 -8.10
CA GLU A 136 0.82 7.93 -7.01
C GLU A 136 2.34 8.04 -7.13
N ILE A 137 3.00 6.98 -7.63
CA ILE A 137 4.43 7.01 -7.96
C ILE A 137 4.70 8.12 -9.00
N GLN A 138 3.86 8.23 -10.03
CA GLN A 138 3.98 9.29 -11.04
C GLN A 138 3.80 10.70 -10.45
N LYS A 139 3.03 10.83 -9.37
CA LYS A 139 2.85 12.08 -8.61
C LYS A 139 3.98 12.34 -7.60
N GLY A 140 4.97 11.45 -7.51
CA GLY A 140 6.08 11.57 -6.57
C GLY A 140 5.68 11.33 -5.11
N ILE A 141 4.57 10.62 -4.86
CA ILE A 141 4.13 10.27 -3.51
C ILE A 141 5.04 9.17 -2.97
N TYR A 142 5.72 9.42 -1.86
CA TYR A 142 6.78 8.55 -1.35
C TYR A 142 6.24 7.25 -0.73
N GLU A 143 5.03 7.28 -0.17
CA GLU A 143 4.33 6.15 0.43
C GLU A 143 3.44 5.39 -0.56
N ALA A 144 3.63 5.62 -1.87
CA ALA A 144 2.79 5.05 -2.94
C ALA A 144 2.76 3.51 -2.94
N GLU A 145 3.75 2.83 -2.36
CA GLU A 145 3.76 1.36 -2.32
C GLU A 145 3.24 0.77 -0.99
N HIS A 146 2.98 1.62 0.01
CA HIS A 146 2.57 1.18 1.35
C HIS A 146 1.06 0.96 1.43
N LEU A 147 0.66 -0.29 1.73
CA LEU A 147 -0.76 -0.64 1.90
C LEU A 147 -1.40 0.09 3.08
N ILE A 148 -0.68 0.19 4.20
CA ILE A 148 -1.15 0.87 5.41
C ILE A 148 -0.52 2.26 5.46
N ARG A 149 -1.35 3.27 5.70
CA ARG A 149 -0.96 4.67 5.86
C ARG A 149 -1.48 5.22 7.17
N CYS A 150 -0.82 6.28 7.68
CA CYS A 150 -1.28 7.04 8.83
C CYS A 150 -1.28 8.53 8.51
N GLU A 151 -2.31 9.25 8.93
CA GLU A 151 -2.44 10.71 8.73
C GLU A 151 -1.60 11.53 9.72
N ASN A 152 -0.91 10.88 10.67
CA ASN A 152 -0.04 11.58 11.61
C ASN A 152 1.11 12.27 10.84
N SER A 153 1.35 13.56 11.10
CA SER A 153 2.38 14.35 10.41
C SER A 153 3.81 13.86 10.68
N LYS A 154 4.02 13.08 11.74
CA LYS A 154 5.29 12.44 12.09
C LYS A 154 5.34 10.97 11.65
N ALA A 155 4.41 10.52 10.79
CA ALA A 155 4.45 9.19 10.21
C ALA A 155 5.69 9.04 9.32
N SER A 156 6.38 7.93 9.48
CA SER A 156 7.50 7.52 8.65
C SER A 156 7.22 6.15 8.06
N TYR A 157 7.61 5.97 6.80
CA TYR A 157 7.32 4.77 6.03
C TYR A 157 8.62 4.02 5.79
N HIS A 158 8.63 2.73 6.11
CA HIS A 158 9.83 1.92 6.11
C HIS A 158 9.64 0.63 5.31
N VAL A 159 10.58 0.36 4.42
CA VAL A 159 10.77 -0.94 3.76
C VAL A 159 11.96 -1.60 4.43
N ASP A 160 11.72 -2.71 5.11
CA ASP A 160 12.79 -3.45 5.77
C ASP A 160 13.79 -3.98 4.73
N SER A 161 15.07 -3.63 4.89
CA SER A 161 16.11 -3.92 3.88
C SER A 161 16.43 -5.41 3.72
N PHE A 162 16.11 -6.23 4.72
CA PHE A 162 16.38 -7.67 4.71
C PHE A 162 15.17 -8.47 4.24
N THR A 163 13.98 -8.08 4.67
CA THR A 163 12.73 -8.82 4.45
C THR A 163 11.84 -8.21 3.37
N GLY A 164 12.11 -6.97 2.94
CA GLY A 164 11.29 -6.20 2.01
C GLY A 164 9.93 -5.79 2.57
N ARG A 165 9.64 -6.02 3.86
CA ARG A 165 8.32 -5.76 4.43
C ARG A 165 8.07 -4.28 4.63
N HIS A 166 6.88 -3.84 4.22
CA HIS A 166 6.44 -2.46 4.33
C HIS A 166 5.79 -2.23 5.70
N SER A 167 6.14 -1.14 6.36
CA SER A 167 5.50 -0.70 7.61
C SER A 167 5.41 0.81 7.68
N VAL A 168 4.47 1.30 8.48
CA VAL A 168 4.37 2.71 8.86
C VAL A 168 4.64 2.82 10.36
N ILE A 169 5.45 3.80 10.76
CA ILE A 169 5.87 4.05 12.14
C ILE A 169 5.43 5.45 12.52
N VAL A 170 4.77 5.58 13.66
CA VAL A 170 4.38 6.86 14.26
C VAL A 170 4.88 6.95 15.70
N PRO A 171 5.30 8.12 16.19
CA PRO A 171 5.62 8.28 17.60
C PRO A 171 4.36 8.07 18.44
N PHE A 172 4.50 7.30 19.52
CA PHE A 172 3.47 7.15 20.53
C PHE A 172 3.39 8.43 21.35
N GLU A 173 2.21 9.04 21.37
CA GLU A 173 1.91 10.22 22.17
C GLU A 173 1.01 9.76 23.32
N ASN A 174 1.44 9.99 24.57
CA ASN A 174 0.62 9.65 25.73
C ASN A 174 -0.74 10.36 25.64
N PRO A 175 -1.84 9.71 26.09
CA PRO A 175 -3.15 10.34 26.06
C PRO A 175 -3.15 11.70 26.77
N PRO A 176 -3.81 12.74 26.22
CA PRO A 176 -4.00 14.00 26.93
C PRO A 176 -4.69 13.80 28.27
N GLY A 177 -4.47 14.72 29.21
CA GLY A 177 -5.12 14.68 30.52
C GLY A 177 -6.64 14.48 30.41
N GLY A 178 -7.17 13.48 31.11
CA GLY A 178 -8.60 13.12 31.07
C GLY A 178 -8.98 12.08 30.00
N LYS A 179 -8.05 11.65 29.15
CA LYS A 179 -8.24 10.53 28.21
C LYS A 179 -7.40 9.32 28.63
N THR A 180 -7.87 8.14 28.27
CA THR A 180 -7.16 6.85 28.49
C THR A 180 -6.62 6.25 27.19
N LEU A 181 -6.97 6.83 26.04
CA LEU A 181 -6.67 6.32 24.71
C LEU A 181 -5.94 7.37 23.88
N SER A 182 -4.96 6.92 23.12
CA SER A 182 -4.32 7.69 22.05
C SER A 182 -4.87 7.24 20.71
N THR A 183 -5.53 8.14 19.97
CA THR A 183 -6.21 7.81 18.72
C THR A 183 -5.37 8.24 17.53
N TYR A 184 -5.17 7.33 16.57
CA TYR A 184 -4.47 7.60 15.32
C TYR A 184 -5.36 7.22 14.14
N ILE A 185 -5.31 8.01 13.08
CA ILE A 185 -6.08 7.76 11.88
C ILE A 185 -5.22 6.98 10.89
N TYR A 186 -5.64 5.75 10.62
CA TYR A 186 -5.03 4.86 9.63
C TYR A 186 -5.89 4.75 8.39
N GLN A 187 -5.27 4.43 7.26
CA GLN A 187 -5.97 4.15 6.00
C GLN A 187 -5.36 2.93 5.32
N PHE A 188 -6.19 2.22 4.55
CA PHE A 188 -5.78 1.05 3.78
C PHE A 188 -5.92 1.33 2.28
N ALA A 189 -4.80 1.50 1.59
CA ALA A 189 -4.74 2.14 0.27
C ALA A 189 -4.93 1.20 -0.92
N CYS A 190 -5.39 -0.03 -0.73
CA CYS A 190 -5.68 -0.99 -1.80
C CYS A 190 -6.85 -1.90 -1.41
N PHE A 191 -7.69 -2.32 -2.35
CA PHE A 191 -8.72 -3.31 -2.03
C PHE A 191 -8.08 -4.68 -1.78
N GLY A 192 -8.68 -5.46 -0.88
CA GLY A 192 -8.30 -6.85 -0.65
C GLY A 192 -8.46 -7.70 -1.92
N SER A 193 -9.31 -7.30 -2.86
CA SER A 193 -9.55 -8.00 -4.13
C SER A 193 -8.61 -7.63 -5.29
N CYS A 194 -7.71 -6.65 -5.11
CA CYS A 194 -6.86 -6.19 -6.22
C CYS A 194 -5.86 -7.27 -6.66
N SER A 195 -5.89 -7.61 -7.96
CA SER A 195 -4.88 -8.46 -8.60
C SER A 195 -3.51 -7.77 -8.58
N GLY A 196 -2.44 -8.55 -8.46
CA GLY A 196 -1.07 -8.02 -8.34
C GLY A 196 -0.78 -7.29 -7.02
N GLY A 197 -1.67 -7.37 -6.02
CA GLY A 197 -1.46 -6.86 -4.67
C GLY A 197 -1.97 -7.89 -3.63
N PRO A 198 -2.95 -7.54 -2.79
CA PRO A 198 -3.54 -8.50 -1.85
C PRO A 198 -4.16 -9.74 -2.53
N ASN A 199 -4.79 -9.57 -3.70
CA ASN A 199 -5.30 -10.65 -4.55
C ASN A 199 -6.23 -11.66 -3.85
N ARG A 200 -7.22 -11.17 -3.10
CA ARG A 200 -8.20 -11.94 -2.32
C ARG A 200 -7.60 -12.85 -1.25
N ARG A 201 -6.31 -12.72 -0.95
CA ARG A 201 -5.68 -13.45 0.16
C ARG A 201 -6.04 -12.80 1.49
N PRO A 202 -6.35 -13.58 2.54
CA PRO A 202 -6.64 -13.05 3.87
C PRO A 202 -5.50 -12.19 4.42
N LEU A 203 -5.82 -10.98 4.90
CA LEU A 203 -4.87 -10.04 5.46
C LEU A 203 -5.01 -9.95 6.98
N MET A 204 -3.92 -9.57 7.62
CA MET A 204 -3.88 -9.11 9.00
C MET A 204 -3.01 -7.87 9.11
N VAL A 205 -3.29 -7.05 10.12
CA VAL A 205 -2.43 -5.96 10.57
C VAL A 205 -1.84 -6.34 11.92
N VAL A 206 -0.53 -6.14 12.05
CA VAL A 206 0.20 -6.25 13.31
C VAL A 206 0.59 -4.84 13.74
N PHE A 207 0.13 -4.45 14.91
CA PHE A 207 0.55 -3.26 15.63
C PHE A 207 1.56 -3.65 16.69
N THR A 208 2.76 -3.08 16.63
CA THR A 208 3.79 -3.22 17.66
C THR A 208 4.01 -1.89 18.37
N LEU A 209 4.22 -1.95 19.67
CA LEU A 209 4.74 -0.86 20.49
C LEU A 209 6.24 -1.08 20.62
N GLU A 210 7.07 -0.12 20.22
CA GLU A 210 8.51 -0.28 20.08
C GLU A 210 9.28 0.82 20.83
N ILE A 211 10.39 0.44 21.45
CA ILE A 211 11.38 1.37 22.03
C ILE A 211 12.78 0.95 21.59
N GLY A 212 13.53 1.86 20.95
CA GLY A 212 14.86 1.54 20.42
C GLY A 212 14.89 0.35 19.45
N GLY A 213 13.80 0.14 18.69
CA GLY A 213 13.65 -1.01 17.78
C GLY A 213 13.26 -2.33 18.45
N ILE A 214 13.07 -2.34 19.78
CA ILE A 214 12.64 -3.52 20.53
C ILE A 214 11.12 -3.47 20.71
N VAL A 215 10.44 -4.55 20.33
CA VAL A 215 9.00 -4.72 20.56
C VAL A 215 8.74 -4.93 22.05
N ILE A 216 7.91 -4.07 22.65
CA ILE A 216 7.50 -4.08 24.06
C ILE A 216 5.98 -4.32 24.22
N GLY A 217 5.26 -4.51 23.12
CA GLY A 217 3.86 -4.90 23.08
C GLY A 217 3.43 -5.18 21.64
N GLN A 218 2.46 -6.07 21.44
CA GLN A 218 1.96 -6.47 20.13
C GLN A 218 0.47 -6.79 20.16
N ARG A 219 -0.24 -6.31 19.13
CA ARG A 219 -1.63 -6.66 18.84
C ARG A 219 -1.84 -6.90 17.36
N THR A 220 -2.69 -7.88 17.08
CA THR A 220 -2.90 -8.41 15.75
C THR A 220 -4.39 -8.51 15.48
N PHE A 221 -4.81 -8.04 14.30
CA PHE A 221 -6.20 -8.08 13.85
C PHE A 221 -6.28 -8.54 12.41
N HIS A 222 -7.28 -9.35 12.08
CA HIS A 222 -7.59 -9.62 10.68
C HIS A 222 -8.16 -8.35 10.03
N VAL A 223 -7.89 -8.17 8.73
CA VAL A 223 -8.37 -7.02 7.98
C VAL A 223 -9.01 -7.47 6.67
N LYS A 224 -10.19 -6.93 6.37
CA LYS A 224 -10.84 -7.04 5.08
C LYS A 224 -11.07 -5.65 4.51
N ILE A 225 -10.34 -5.34 3.43
CA ILE A 225 -10.46 -4.07 2.72
C ILE A 225 -11.44 -4.24 1.56
N CYS A 226 -12.65 -3.70 1.67
CA CYS A 226 -13.74 -3.96 0.73
C CYS A 226 -14.57 -2.72 0.42
N ALA A 227 -15.46 -2.79 -0.57
CA ALA A 227 -16.29 -1.64 -0.95
C ALA A 227 -17.45 -1.37 0.02
N LEU A 228 -17.99 -2.42 0.66
CA LEU A 228 -19.16 -2.34 1.55
C LEU A 228 -18.86 -3.07 2.88
N PRO A 229 -18.16 -2.42 3.83
CA PRO A 229 -17.75 -3.04 5.09
C PRO A 229 -18.90 -3.61 5.91
N SER A 230 -19.98 -2.86 6.13
CA SER A 230 -21.15 -3.33 6.91
C SER A 230 -21.82 -4.55 6.29
N ARG A 231 -21.84 -4.65 4.96
CA ARG A 231 -22.39 -5.83 4.26
C ARG A 231 -21.50 -7.05 4.50
N ASP A 232 -20.20 -6.91 4.23
CA ASP A 232 -19.26 -8.03 4.32
C ASP A 232 -19.11 -8.52 5.77
N LYS A 233 -19.16 -7.61 6.76
CA LYS A 233 -19.22 -7.96 8.18
C LYS A 233 -20.43 -8.85 8.50
N ARG A 234 -21.64 -8.44 8.08
CA ARG A 234 -22.88 -9.20 8.33
C ARG A 234 -22.87 -10.61 7.74
N TYR A 235 -22.18 -10.81 6.61
CA TYR A 235 -22.07 -12.13 6.00
C TYR A 235 -21.09 -13.07 6.72
N GLU A 236 -20.13 -12.53 7.47
CA GLU A 236 -19.07 -13.28 8.13
C GLU A 236 -19.26 -13.40 9.66
N GLU A 237 -20.25 -12.71 10.24
CA GLU A 237 -20.64 -12.76 11.66
C GLU A 237 -21.77 -13.74 11.97
#